data_AF-A0A3N5KBQ7-F1
#
_entry.id   AF-A0A3N5KBQ7-F1
#
_cell.length_a   1.000
_cell.length_b   1.000
_cell.length_c   1.000
_cell.angle_alpha   90.00
_cell.angle_beta   90.00
_cell.angle_gamma   90.00
#
_symmetry.space_group_name_H-M   'P 1'
#
loop_
_entity.id
_entity.type
_entity.pdbx_description
1 polymer ?
#
loop_
_entity_poly.entity_id
_entity_poly.type
_entity_poly.pdbx_seq_one_letter_code
_entity_poly.pdbx_strand_id
1 'polypeptide(L)'
;MASQVTSPEAAEAPPARRAVGLQIFASAEDEPRTRRSTDVVVAVANASIVVIAALTSRLLAGLEASFAEVVANVPGFFDTVWRLLFWPAVVWSIVLLIVAVVRGRLALARDLLLAVVLSVLGVAAVAAIVMEDPPGLTHLLFGSDGPPVFPPGLVVVAAAVISTGSPHLTRPFRRLGSWLTGFQVIGAIMLGAALPSGAAAAVALGLLVAAAVHLAVGSPGGWPTASRIQLALADLGVEVDDLTSASVHREGIALFEATDDGGPLLVKVYGRDAGDAQYLASLWRRLWYRGAERPTAQSRIELVEHEGLVTLLAERAGARVPLVVTAGGAGQGDALVVVRPLGDAVQATGGTLTGTDEAAVS
;
A
#
# COMPACT_ATOMS: atom_id res chain seq x y z
N MET A 1 36.55 65.04 2.83
CA MET A 1 36.24 63.67 3.30
C MET A 1 34.97 63.73 4.13
N ALA A 2 33.84 63.31 3.55
CA ALA A 2 32.60 63.06 4.27
C ALA A 2 31.99 61.79 3.68
N SER A 3 31.84 60.80 4.55
CA SER A 3 31.56 59.40 4.25
C SER A 3 30.12 59.22 3.75
N GLN A 4 29.95 58.52 2.62
CA GLN A 4 28.64 58.00 2.21
C GLN A 4 28.27 56.82 3.11
N VAL A 5 27.18 56.96 3.85
CA VAL A 5 26.56 55.85 4.58
C VAL A 5 25.72 55.05 3.59
N THR A 6 26.17 53.85 3.26
CA THR A 6 25.43 52.85 2.49
C THR A 6 24.22 52.38 3.30
N SER A 7 23.02 52.48 2.71
CA SER A 7 21.79 51.91 3.25
C SER A 7 21.88 50.37 3.27
N PRO A 8 21.37 49.69 4.30
CA PRO A 8 21.36 48.24 4.32
C PRO A 8 20.34 47.72 3.30
N GLU A 9 20.82 46.85 2.43
CA GLU A 9 20.06 46.01 1.51
C GLU A 9 18.94 45.28 2.28
N ALA A 10 17.69 45.53 1.88
CA ALA A 10 16.54 44.89 2.47
C ALA A 10 16.61 43.40 2.17
N ALA A 11 16.99 42.61 3.19
CA ALA A 11 16.98 41.16 3.12
C ALA A 11 15.60 40.68 2.68
N GLU A 12 15.56 40.01 1.52
CA GLU A 12 14.36 39.42 0.93
C GLU A 12 13.73 38.48 1.95
N ALA A 13 12.48 38.75 2.32
CA ALA A 13 11.76 37.96 3.29
C ALA A 13 11.60 36.52 2.75
N PRO A 14 11.86 35.49 3.57
CA PRO A 14 11.72 34.11 3.13
C PRO A 14 10.29 33.85 2.65
N PRO A 15 10.10 33.09 1.56
CA PRO A 15 8.78 32.84 1.00
C PRO A 15 7.86 32.26 2.07
N ALA A 16 6.68 32.87 2.21
CA ALA A 16 5.67 32.46 3.17
C ALA A 16 5.41 30.95 3.03
N ARG A 17 5.64 30.20 4.12
CA ARG A 17 5.36 28.76 4.19
C ARG A 17 3.91 28.52 3.77
N ARG A 18 3.70 27.95 2.58
CA ARG A 18 2.39 27.52 2.10
C ARG A 18 1.71 26.70 3.20
N ALA A 19 0.51 27.11 3.61
CA ALA A 19 -0.31 26.38 4.55
C ALA A 19 -0.48 24.95 4.04
N VAL A 20 0.07 23.98 4.76
CA VAL A 20 -0.03 22.55 4.43
C VAL A 20 -1.47 22.12 4.71
N GLY A 21 -2.34 22.25 3.71
CA GLY A 21 -3.69 21.68 3.78
C GLY A 21 -3.60 20.16 3.99
N LEU A 22 -4.53 19.58 4.76
CA LEU A 22 -4.60 18.14 5.00
C LEU A 22 -4.72 17.36 3.67
N GLN A 23 -3.58 16.84 3.21
CA GLN A 23 -3.52 15.94 2.06
C GLN A 23 -4.00 14.55 2.47
N ILE A 24 -5.27 14.27 2.17
CA ILE A 24 -5.90 12.97 2.42
C ILE A 24 -5.43 11.94 1.40
N PHE A 25 -5.26 12.34 0.13
CA PHE A 25 -4.84 11.44 -0.95
C PHE A 25 -3.35 11.51 -1.22
N ALA A 26 -2.75 10.34 -1.42
CA ALA A 26 -1.34 10.18 -1.77
C ALA A 26 -1.09 10.09 -3.29
N SER A 27 -2.14 9.80 -4.08
CA SER A 27 -2.06 9.64 -5.53
C SER A 27 -2.70 10.79 -6.31
N ALA A 28 -2.14 11.10 -7.48
CA ALA A 28 -2.74 11.99 -8.47
C ALA A 28 -3.97 11.33 -9.13
N GLU A 29 -4.83 12.12 -9.79
CA GLU A 29 -6.04 11.60 -10.44
C GLU A 29 -5.72 10.71 -11.64
N ASP A 30 -4.66 11.06 -12.38
CA ASP A 30 -4.25 10.40 -13.62
C ASP A 30 -3.08 9.42 -13.43
N GLU A 31 -2.84 8.93 -12.21
CA GLU A 31 -1.75 8.00 -11.95
C GLU A 31 -1.99 6.64 -12.67
N PRO A 32 -1.05 6.14 -13.49
CA PRO A 32 -1.23 4.91 -14.23
C PRO A 32 -1.45 3.72 -13.29
N ARG A 33 -2.49 2.94 -13.59
CA ARG A 33 -2.93 1.79 -12.77
C ARG A 33 -2.26 0.53 -13.26
N THR A 34 -1.75 -0.27 -12.33
CA THR A 34 -1.09 -1.55 -12.67
C THR A 34 -1.77 -2.69 -11.94
N ARG A 35 -1.83 -3.86 -12.58
CA ARG A 35 -2.29 -5.11 -11.97
C ARG A 35 -1.06 -5.84 -11.43
N ARG A 36 -1.00 -6.04 -10.11
CA ARG A 36 0.18 -6.62 -9.46
C ARG A 36 -0.01 -8.13 -9.27
N SER A 37 1.04 -8.91 -9.50
CA SER A 37 1.06 -10.35 -9.17
C SER A 37 0.91 -10.60 -7.66
N THR A 38 1.34 -9.64 -6.83
CA THR A 38 1.17 -9.67 -5.38
C THR A 38 -0.29 -9.77 -4.96
N ASP A 39 -1.22 -9.15 -5.70
CA ASP A 39 -2.65 -9.17 -5.36
C ASP A 39 -3.23 -10.60 -5.49
N VAL A 40 -2.68 -11.44 -6.40
CA VAL A 40 -3.04 -12.86 -6.49
C VAL A 40 -2.63 -13.61 -5.24
N VAL A 41 -1.41 -13.37 -4.74
CA VAL A 41 -0.91 -14.00 -3.52
C VAL A 41 -1.74 -13.59 -2.31
N VAL A 42 -2.06 -12.30 -2.20
CA VAL A 42 -2.93 -11.76 -1.13
C VAL A 42 -4.33 -12.38 -1.22
N ALA A 43 -4.91 -12.49 -2.42
CA ALA A 43 -6.20 -13.13 -2.62
C ALA A 43 -6.17 -14.61 -2.20
N VAL A 44 -5.21 -15.40 -2.69
CA VAL A 44 -5.09 -16.84 -2.34
C VAL A 44 -4.87 -17.04 -0.83
N ALA A 45 -4.01 -16.23 -0.21
CA ALA A 45 -3.76 -16.30 1.22
C ALA A 45 -5.03 -16.00 2.04
N ASN A 46 -5.76 -14.93 1.70
CA ASN A 46 -6.99 -14.59 2.42
C ASN A 46 -8.12 -15.58 2.15
N ALA A 47 -8.25 -16.12 0.94
CA ALA A 47 -9.18 -17.20 0.65
C ALA A 47 -8.88 -18.44 1.52
N SER A 48 -7.60 -18.78 1.70
CA SER A 48 -7.19 -19.87 2.58
C SER A 48 -7.53 -19.58 4.05
N ILE A 49 -7.36 -18.33 4.52
CA ILE A 49 -7.77 -17.94 5.88
C ILE A 49 -9.29 -18.06 6.06
N VAL A 50 -10.10 -17.67 5.08
CA VAL A 50 -11.57 -17.85 5.13
C VAL A 50 -11.92 -19.33 5.27
N VAL A 51 -11.28 -20.21 4.50
CA VAL A 51 -11.49 -21.66 4.59
C VAL A 51 -11.06 -22.20 5.96
N ILE A 52 -9.89 -21.81 6.46
CA ILE A 52 -9.39 -22.22 7.78
C ILE A 52 -10.35 -21.75 8.88
N ALA A 53 -10.85 -20.51 8.81
CA ALA A 53 -11.80 -19.98 9.77
C ALA A 53 -13.14 -20.73 9.73
N ALA A 54 -13.63 -21.10 8.54
CA ALA A 54 -14.84 -21.92 8.38
C ALA A 54 -14.68 -23.36 8.89
N LEU A 55 -13.50 -23.96 8.72
CA LEU A 55 -13.20 -25.25 9.33
C LEU A 55 -13.11 -25.12 10.85
N THR A 56 -12.47 -24.07 11.34
CA THR A 56 -12.31 -23.80 12.78
C THR A 56 -13.66 -23.58 13.46
N SER A 57 -14.59 -22.86 12.84
CA SER A 57 -15.93 -22.63 13.41
C SER A 57 -16.70 -23.94 13.65
N ARG A 58 -16.45 -24.96 12.81
CA ARG A 58 -17.03 -26.30 12.96
C ARG A 58 -16.28 -27.16 13.98
N LEU A 59 -14.94 -27.20 13.87
CA LEU A 59 -14.10 -28.06 14.70
C LEU A 59 -14.03 -27.58 16.16
N LEU A 60 -14.07 -26.27 16.40
CA LEU A 60 -13.96 -25.64 17.70
C LEU A 60 -15.29 -25.04 18.19
N ALA A 61 -16.43 -25.50 17.66
CA ALA A 61 -17.75 -24.97 18.01
C ALA A 61 -18.02 -24.93 19.53
N GLY A 62 -17.60 -25.96 20.27
CA GLY A 62 -17.75 -26.00 21.73
C GLY A 62 -16.90 -24.96 22.47
N LEU A 63 -15.69 -24.67 21.98
CA LEU A 63 -14.84 -23.60 22.53
C LEU A 63 -15.44 -22.23 22.23
N GLU A 64 -15.94 -22.02 21.01
CA GLU A 64 -16.59 -20.77 20.64
C GLU A 64 -17.89 -20.53 21.41
N ALA A 65 -18.67 -21.58 21.68
CA ALA A 65 -19.85 -21.50 22.55
C ALA A 65 -19.48 -21.08 23.99
N SER A 66 -18.41 -21.67 24.55
CA SER A 66 -17.90 -21.29 25.87
C SER A 66 -17.43 -19.83 25.89
N PHE A 67 -16.76 -19.39 24.82
CA PHE A 67 -16.33 -18.01 24.66
C PHE A 67 -17.54 -17.06 24.55
N ALA A 68 -18.56 -17.42 23.79
CA ALA A 68 -19.79 -16.64 23.68
C ALA A 68 -20.51 -16.50 25.02
N GLU A 69 -20.53 -17.55 25.84
CA GLU A 69 -21.08 -17.49 27.21
C GLU A 69 -20.28 -16.52 28.09
N VAL A 70 -18.95 -16.53 28.01
CA VAL A 70 -18.11 -15.55 28.74
C VAL A 70 -18.44 -14.12 28.30
N VAL A 71 -18.58 -13.87 27.01
CA VAL A 71 -18.96 -12.55 26.48
C VAL A 71 -20.36 -12.16 26.94
N ALA A 72 -21.32 -13.07 26.92
CA ALA A 72 -22.69 -12.82 27.37
C ALA A 72 -22.79 -12.46 28.87
N ASN A 73 -21.82 -12.87 29.68
CA ASN A 73 -21.72 -12.52 31.09
C ASN A 73 -21.02 -11.18 31.36
N VAL A 74 -20.51 -10.50 30.32
CA VAL A 74 -19.93 -9.15 30.47
C VAL A 74 -21.06 -8.17 30.82
N PRO A 75 -20.89 -7.33 31.85
CA PRO A 75 -21.91 -6.35 32.23
C PRO A 75 -22.26 -5.39 31.07
N GLY A 76 -23.55 -5.23 30.80
CA GLY A 76 -24.04 -4.41 29.69
C GLY A 76 -23.70 -2.91 29.74
N PHE A 77 -23.15 -2.40 30.85
CA PHE A 77 -22.65 -1.02 30.88
C PHE A 77 -21.49 -0.79 29.89
N PHE A 78 -20.78 -1.85 29.50
CA PHE A 78 -19.74 -1.79 28.47
C PHE A 78 -20.30 -1.76 27.03
N ASP A 79 -21.59 -2.04 26.80
CA ASP A 79 -22.18 -2.08 25.45
C ASP A 79 -21.96 -0.78 24.70
N THR A 80 -22.04 0.35 25.41
CA THR A 80 -21.78 1.67 24.82
C THR A 80 -20.33 1.78 24.33
N VAL A 81 -19.37 1.26 25.11
CA VAL A 81 -17.95 1.22 24.73
C VAL A 81 -17.78 0.35 23.49
N TRP A 82 -18.35 -0.85 23.46
CA TRP A 82 -18.20 -1.76 22.32
C TRP A 82 -18.85 -1.22 21.04
N ARG A 83 -20.01 -0.54 21.14
CA ARG A 83 -20.62 0.19 20.02
C ARG A 83 -19.73 1.32 19.52
N LEU A 84 -19.08 2.05 20.42
CA LEU A 84 -18.12 3.11 20.08
C LEU A 84 -16.86 2.54 19.39
N LEU A 85 -16.48 1.29 19.64
CA LEU A 85 -15.41 0.63 18.89
C LEU A 85 -15.89 0.11 17.53
N PHE A 86 -17.15 -0.32 17.43
CA PHE A 86 -17.71 -0.96 16.25
C PHE A 86 -18.04 0.02 15.11
N TRP A 87 -18.80 1.08 15.40
CA TRP A 87 -19.35 1.96 14.36
C TRP A 87 -18.35 2.89 13.63
N PRO A 88 -17.27 3.39 14.25
CA PRO A 88 -16.36 4.32 13.57
C PRO A 88 -15.73 3.80 12.28
N ALA A 89 -15.48 2.50 12.16
CA ALA A 89 -14.95 1.91 10.91
C ALA A 89 -15.97 2.05 9.77
N VAL A 90 -17.25 1.81 10.04
CA VAL A 90 -18.35 1.97 9.07
C VAL A 90 -18.49 3.44 8.66
N VAL A 91 -18.47 4.34 9.65
CA VAL A 91 -18.50 5.79 9.39
C VAL A 91 -17.32 6.21 8.53
N TRP A 92 -16.12 5.71 8.83
CA TRP A 92 -14.91 6.00 8.05
C TRP A 92 -15.03 5.49 6.60
N SER A 93 -15.55 4.28 6.37
CA SER A 93 -15.84 3.76 5.03
C SER A 93 -16.78 4.67 4.24
N ILE A 94 -17.83 5.19 4.87
CA ILE A 94 -18.77 6.16 4.26
C ILE A 94 -18.06 7.48 3.97
N VAL A 95 -17.25 7.99 4.90
CA VAL A 95 -16.46 9.21 4.71
C VAL A 95 -15.51 9.08 3.54
N LEU A 96 -14.82 7.95 3.37
CA LEU A 96 -13.94 7.70 2.22
C LEU A 96 -14.71 7.77 0.89
N LEU A 97 -15.89 7.17 0.83
CA LEU A 97 -16.75 7.21 -0.35
C LEU A 97 -17.22 8.65 -0.66
N ILE A 98 -17.72 9.37 0.35
CA ILE A 98 -18.18 10.76 0.21
C ILE A 98 -17.01 11.65 -0.23
N VAL A 99 -15.85 11.56 0.41
CA VAL A 99 -14.67 12.35 0.08
C VAL A 99 -14.18 12.05 -1.34
N ALA A 100 -14.22 10.79 -1.78
CA ALA A 100 -13.88 10.43 -3.16
C ALA A 100 -14.83 11.10 -4.16
N VAL A 101 -16.14 11.09 -3.92
CA VAL A 101 -17.13 11.73 -4.81
C VAL A 101 -16.99 13.27 -4.79
N VAL A 102 -16.95 13.88 -3.60
CA VAL A 102 -16.86 15.34 -3.44
C VAL A 102 -15.59 15.91 -4.05
N ARG A 103 -14.48 15.16 -4.01
CA ARG A 103 -13.20 15.57 -4.62
C ARG A 103 -13.06 15.14 -6.09
N GLY A 104 -14.13 14.70 -6.75
CA GLY A 104 -14.12 14.34 -8.18
C GLY A 104 -13.42 13.03 -8.52
N ARG A 105 -12.96 12.25 -7.53
CA ARG A 105 -12.23 10.99 -7.72
C ARG A 105 -13.19 9.84 -8.03
N LEU A 106 -13.91 9.93 -9.15
CA LEU A 106 -14.96 8.98 -9.54
C LEU A 106 -14.44 7.56 -9.76
N ALA A 107 -13.21 7.40 -10.25
CA ALA A 107 -12.58 6.08 -10.37
C ALA A 107 -12.44 5.40 -9.00
N LEU A 108 -11.94 6.12 -7.99
CA LEU A 108 -11.85 5.61 -6.62
C LEU A 108 -13.24 5.32 -6.05
N ALA A 109 -14.20 6.23 -6.20
CA ALA A 109 -15.56 6.02 -5.71
C ALA A 109 -16.21 4.76 -6.31
N ARG A 110 -16.03 4.53 -7.61
CA ARG A 110 -16.47 3.30 -8.29
C ARG A 110 -15.81 2.06 -7.69
N ASP A 111 -14.51 2.11 -7.42
CA ASP A 111 -13.78 0.96 -6.88
C ASP A 111 -14.22 0.65 -5.44
N LEU A 112 -14.49 1.68 -4.63
CA LEU A 112 -15.08 1.52 -3.29
C LEU A 112 -16.50 0.94 -3.35
N LEU A 113 -17.33 1.39 -4.30
CA LEU A 113 -18.67 0.83 -4.52
C LEU A 113 -18.60 -0.63 -4.97
N LEU A 114 -17.67 -0.96 -5.86
CA LEU A 114 -17.43 -2.34 -6.30
C LEU A 114 -17.01 -3.22 -5.10
N ALA A 115 -16.16 -2.71 -4.21
CA ALA A 115 -15.78 -3.41 -2.99
C ALA A 115 -17.01 -3.67 -2.10
N VAL A 116 -17.90 -2.69 -1.90
CA VAL A 116 -19.15 -2.89 -1.13
C VAL A 116 -20.01 -4.00 -1.76
N VAL A 117 -20.24 -3.95 -3.07
CA VAL A 117 -21.06 -4.94 -3.77
C VAL A 117 -20.46 -6.34 -3.66
N LEU A 118 -19.15 -6.48 -3.89
CA LEU A 118 -18.44 -7.76 -3.78
C LEU A 118 -18.42 -8.27 -2.34
N SER A 119 -18.33 -7.41 -1.33
CA SER A 119 -18.44 -7.79 0.07
C SER A 119 -19.82 -8.35 0.39
N VAL A 120 -20.90 -7.72 -0.08
CA VAL A 120 -22.27 -8.20 0.12
C VAL A 120 -22.46 -9.59 -0.51
N LEU A 121 -22.01 -9.76 -1.76
CA LEU A 121 -22.07 -11.05 -2.46
C LEU A 121 -21.20 -12.10 -1.77
N GLY A 122 -20.00 -11.74 -1.32
CA GLY A 122 -19.08 -12.63 -0.62
C GLY A 122 -19.64 -13.09 0.72
N VAL A 123 -20.25 -12.19 1.51
CA VAL A 123 -20.90 -12.53 2.78
C VAL A 123 -22.03 -13.53 2.53
N ALA A 124 -22.90 -13.25 1.56
CA ALA A 124 -24.00 -14.13 1.21
C ALA A 124 -23.50 -15.52 0.76
N ALA A 125 -22.47 -15.58 -0.09
CA ALA A 125 -21.89 -16.82 -0.57
C ALA A 125 -21.24 -17.64 0.54
N VAL A 126 -20.42 -17.01 1.40
CA VAL A 126 -19.76 -17.70 2.52
C VAL A 126 -20.80 -18.19 3.53
N ALA A 127 -21.79 -17.37 3.88
CA ALA A 127 -22.85 -17.77 4.79
C ALA A 127 -23.64 -18.97 4.24
N ALA A 128 -24.00 -18.96 2.94
CA ALA A 128 -24.70 -20.07 2.29
C ALA A 128 -23.90 -21.38 2.21
N ILE A 129 -22.57 -21.30 2.20
CA ILE A 129 -21.69 -22.49 2.18
C ILE A 129 -21.45 -23.02 3.60
N VAL A 130 -21.28 -22.12 4.57
CA VAL A 130 -20.79 -22.47 5.90
C VAL A 130 -21.93 -22.77 6.87
N MET A 131 -23.03 -22.03 6.80
CA MET A 131 -24.17 -22.13 7.71
C MET A 131 -25.25 -23.06 7.11
N GLU A 132 -25.86 -23.90 7.95
CA GLU A 132 -26.96 -24.78 7.50
C GLU A 132 -28.25 -24.00 7.22
N ASP A 133 -28.55 -22.99 8.05
CA ASP A 133 -29.68 -22.08 7.89
C ASP A 133 -29.19 -20.63 8.06
N PRO A 134 -28.66 -20.00 6.99
CA PRO A 134 -28.14 -18.64 7.08
C PRO A 134 -29.28 -17.64 7.31
N PRO A 135 -29.11 -16.67 8.23
CA PRO A 135 -30.12 -15.64 8.43
C PRO A 135 -30.23 -14.76 7.19
N GLY A 136 -31.34 -14.01 7.11
CA GLY A 136 -31.57 -13.07 6.01
C GLY A 136 -30.42 -12.07 5.83
N LEU A 137 -30.19 -11.64 4.58
CA LEU A 137 -29.05 -10.77 4.22
C LEU A 137 -28.98 -9.49 5.06
N THR A 138 -30.12 -8.95 5.47
CA THR A 138 -30.17 -7.76 6.35
C THR A 138 -29.54 -8.02 7.71
N HIS A 139 -29.76 -9.20 8.31
CA HIS A 139 -29.17 -9.57 9.59
C HIS A 139 -27.69 -9.92 9.42
N LEU A 140 -27.31 -10.63 8.34
CA LEU A 140 -25.89 -10.88 8.02
C LEU A 140 -25.10 -9.57 7.87
N LEU A 141 -25.72 -8.57 7.23
CA LEU A 141 -25.07 -7.30 6.95
C LEU A 141 -25.11 -6.33 8.10
N PHE A 142 -26.20 -6.22 8.86
CA PHE A 142 -26.41 -5.13 9.83
C PHE A 142 -26.66 -5.61 11.27
N GLY A 143 -26.71 -6.92 11.51
CA GLY A 143 -26.86 -7.47 12.85
C GLY A 143 -25.65 -7.14 13.72
N SER A 144 -25.79 -6.15 14.61
CA SER A 144 -24.78 -5.81 15.62
C SER A 144 -25.10 -6.38 16.99
N ASP A 145 -26.35 -6.76 17.22
CA ASP A 145 -26.87 -7.25 18.50
C ASP A 145 -27.76 -8.47 18.20
N GLY A 146 -27.25 -9.68 18.36
CA GLY A 146 -27.96 -10.90 17.96
C GLY A 146 -27.06 -12.13 18.05
N PRO A 147 -27.59 -13.34 17.78
CA PRO A 147 -26.74 -14.52 17.76
C PRO A 147 -25.64 -14.32 16.70
N PRO A 148 -24.40 -14.72 17.01
CA PRO A 148 -23.26 -14.41 16.18
C PRO A 148 -23.42 -14.98 14.77
N VAL A 149 -23.05 -14.20 13.76
CA VAL A 149 -23.13 -14.60 12.35
C VAL A 149 -21.74 -14.91 11.78
N PHE A 150 -21.70 -15.74 10.74
CA PHE A 150 -20.47 -16.08 10.04
C PHE A 150 -20.58 -15.77 8.54
N PRO A 151 -19.76 -14.84 7.99
CA PRO A 151 -19.00 -13.78 8.66
C PRO A 151 -19.86 -12.51 8.91
N PRO A 152 -19.55 -11.67 9.93
CA PRO A 152 -20.22 -10.38 10.16
C PRO A 152 -20.01 -9.40 9.01
N GLY A 153 -21.11 -9.00 8.35
CA GLY A 153 -21.06 -8.25 7.10
C GLY A 153 -20.50 -6.83 7.19
N LEU A 154 -20.82 -6.05 8.23
CA LEU A 154 -20.23 -4.70 8.38
C LEU A 154 -18.72 -4.73 8.56
N VAL A 155 -18.17 -5.79 9.15
CA VAL A 155 -16.72 -5.97 9.30
C VAL A 155 -16.10 -6.27 7.93
N VAL A 156 -16.71 -7.16 7.14
CA VAL A 156 -16.27 -7.48 5.77
C VAL A 156 -16.28 -6.22 4.90
N VAL A 157 -17.38 -5.47 4.91
CA VAL A 157 -17.57 -4.25 4.12
C VAL A 157 -16.54 -3.19 4.53
N ALA A 158 -16.37 -2.93 5.82
CA ALA A 158 -15.42 -1.93 6.29
C ALA A 158 -13.98 -2.32 5.93
N ALA A 159 -13.58 -3.57 6.18
CA ALA A 159 -12.26 -4.08 5.83
C ALA A 159 -11.99 -3.99 4.32
N ALA A 160 -12.97 -4.34 3.49
CA ALA A 160 -12.85 -4.23 2.03
C ALA A 160 -12.69 -2.78 1.58
N VAL A 161 -13.60 -1.88 1.97
CA VAL A 161 -13.58 -0.47 1.57
C VAL A 161 -12.29 0.22 2.02
N ILE A 162 -11.88 0.02 3.28
CA ILE A 162 -10.67 0.63 3.84
C ILE A 162 -9.42 0.10 3.11
N SER A 163 -9.36 -1.19 2.82
CA SER A 163 -8.22 -1.81 2.14
C SER A 163 -8.16 -1.44 0.66
N THR A 164 -9.30 -1.37 -0.03
CA THR A 164 -9.38 -0.90 -1.43
C THR A 164 -8.95 0.57 -1.54
N GLY A 165 -9.36 1.40 -0.59
CA GLY A 165 -8.99 2.82 -0.54
C GLY A 165 -7.56 3.08 -0.07
N SER A 166 -6.95 2.18 0.70
CA SER A 166 -5.63 2.34 1.33
C SER A 166 -4.53 2.86 0.37
N PRO A 167 -4.34 2.31 -0.84
CA PRO A 167 -3.31 2.80 -1.78
C PRO A 167 -3.47 4.28 -2.18
N HIS A 168 -4.68 4.82 -2.08
CA HIS A 168 -4.98 6.19 -2.45
C HIS A 168 -4.77 7.16 -1.28
N LEU A 169 -4.63 6.67 -0.05
CA LEU A 169 -4.61 7.47 1.18
C LEU A 169 -3.19 7.74 1.68
N THR A 170 -2.98 8.89 2.33
CA THR A 170 -1.72 9.14 3.03
C THR A 170 -1.57 8.24 4.27
N ARG A 171 -0.33 8.03 4.72
CA ARG A 171 0.01 7.17 5.88
C ARG A 171 -0.85 7.36 7.14
N PRO A 172 -1.15 8.59 7.61
CA PRO A 172 -1.97 8.76 8.81
C PRO A 172 -3.39 8.22 8.63
N PHE A 173 -4.01 8.47 7.47
CA PHE A 173 -5.38 8.01 7.18
C PHE A 173 -5.47 6.50 6.93
N ARG A 174 -4.43 5.91 6.33
CA ARG A 174 -4.31 4.45 6.24
C ARG A 174 -4.24 3.80 7.62
N ARG A 175 -3.35 4.30 8.48
CA ARG A 175 -3.22 3.80 9.86
C ARG A 175 -4.53 3.94 10.61
N LEU A 176 -5.18 5.10 10.51
CA LEU A 176 -6.48 5.32 11.12
C LEU A 176 -7.47 4.24 10.68
N GLY A 177 -7.60 3.99 9.37
CA GLY A 177 -8.45 2.92 8.84
C GLY A 177 -8.14 1.55 9.45
N SER A 178 -6.85 1.14 9.49
CA SER A 178 -6.44 -0.13 10.07
C SER A 178 -6.76 -0.25 11.57
N TRP A 179 -6.55 0.82 12.34
CA TRP A 179 -6.93 0.85 13.75
C TRP A 179 -8.43 0.73 13.95
N LEU A 180 -9.22 1.46 13.15
CA LEU A 180 -10.68 1.40 13.22
C LEU A 180 -11.21 0.00 12.87
N THR A 181 -10.66 -0.68 11.86
CA THR A 181 -11.02 -2.07 11.54
C THR A 181 -10.67 -3.02 12.70
N GLY A 182 -9.50 -2.85 13.34
CA GLY A 182 -9.11 -3.63 14.51
C GLY A 182 -10.06 -3.43 15.69
N PHE A 183 -10.43 -2.18 15.99
CA PHE A 183 -11.43 -1.88 17.01
C PHE A 183 -12.80 -2.43 16.66
N GLN A 184 -13.19 -2.37 15.39
CA GLN A 184 -14.48 -2.91 14.94
C GLN A 184 -14.57 -4.42 15.16
N VAL A 185 -13.49 -5.17 14.90
CA VAL A 185 -13.41 -6.60 15.19
C VAL A 185 -13.60 -6.87 16.67
N ILE A 186 -12.90 -6.12 17.54
CA ILE A 186 -13.06 -6.25 19.00
C ILE A 186 -14.50 -5.95 19.41
N GLY A 187 -15.07 -4.85 18.92
CA GLY A 187 -16.45 -4.48 19.18
C GLY A 187 -17.45 -5.53 18.71
N ALA A 188 -17.27 -6.12 17.53
CA ALA A 188 -18.13 -7.16 16.99
C ALA A 188 -18.13 -8.42 17.85
N ILE A 189 -16.96 -8.81 18.38
CA ILE A 189 -16.83 -9.97 19.25
C ILE A 189 -17.46 -9.68 20.62
N MET A 190 -17.16 -8.51 21.22
CA MET A 190 -17.66 -8.15 22.56
C MET A 190 -19.16 -7.86 22.58
N LEU A 191 -19.75 -7.45 21.45
CA LEU A 191 -21.21 -7.32 21.29
C LEU A 191 -21.90 -8.67 21.02
N GLY A 192 -21.15 -9.76 20.87
CA GLY A 192 -21.70 -11.07 20.52
C GLY A 192 -22.14 -11.19 19.06
N ALA A 193 -21.90 -10.18 18.22
CA ALA A 193 -22.24 -10.19 16.79
C ALA A 193 -21.38 -11.17 15.98
N ALA A 194 -20.19 -11.53 16.50
CA ALA A 194 -19.27 -12.44 15.83
C ALA A 194 -18.50 -13.31 16.83
N LEU A 195 -18.30 -14.58 16.46
CA LEU A 195 -17.33 -15.45 17.12
C LEU A 195 -15.91 -15.16 16.61
N PRO A 196 -14.85 -15.58 17.34
CA PRO A 196 -13.47 -15.34 16.92
C PRO A 196 -13.16 -15.83 15.50
N SER A 197 -13.64 -17.02 15.11
CA SER A 197 -13.49 -17.52 13.73
C SER A 197 -14.25 -16.67 12.72
N GLY A 198 -15.49 -16.26 13.02
CA GLY A 198 -16.30 -15.38 12.18
C GLY A 198 -15.65 -14.02 11.96
N ALA A 199 -15.09 -13.43 13.01
CA ALA A 199 -14.36 -12.18 12.93
C ALA A 199 -13.10 -12.30 12.06
N ALA A 200 -12.32 -13.39 12.21
CA ALA A 200 -11.16 -13.65 11.37
C ALA A 200 -11.56 -13.85 9.89
N ALA A 201 -12.63 -14.61 9.64
CA ALA A 201 -13.19 -14.80 8.30
C ALA A 201 -13.66 -13.48 7.69
N ALA A 202 -14.24 -12.58 8.50
CA ALA A 202 -14.73 -11.30 8.01
C ALA A 202 -13.60 -10.39 7.53
N VAL A 203 -12.53 -10.26 8.31
CA VAL A 203 -11.34 -9.49 7.91
C VAL A 203 -10.71 -10.09 6.67
N ALA A 204 -10.51 -11.41 6.65
CA ALA A 204 -9.92 -12.11 5.52
C ALA A 204 -10.76 -11.97 4.25
N LEU A 205 -12.08 -12.12 4.33
CA LEU A 205 -12.98 -11.92 3.20
C LEU A 205 -12.95 -10.47 2.71
N GLY A 206 -12.88 -9.48 3.61
CA GLY A 206 -12.73 -8.09 3.23
C GLY A 206 -11.43 -7.81 2.47
N LEU A 207 -10.31 -8.38 2.95
CA LEU A 207 -9.00 -8.29 2.28
C LEU A 207 -8.98 -9.01 0.93
N LEU A 208 -9.64 -10.18 0.84
CA LEU A 208 -9.84 -10.92 -0.41
C LEU A 208 -10.61 -10.08 -1.43
N VAL A 209 -11.71 -9.44 -1.01
CA VAL A 209 -12.49 -8.53 -1.87
C VAL A 209 -11.63 -7.36 -2.34
N ALA A 210 -10.85 -6.75 -1.46
CA ALA A 210 -9.97 -5.64 -1.84
C ALA A 210 -8.93 -6.07 -2.89
N ALA A 211 -8.29 -7.24 -2.70
CA ALA A 211 -7.36 -7.81 -3.66
C ALA A 211 -8.04 -8.14 -5.00
N ALA A 212 -9.27 -8.67 -4.98
CA ALA A 212 -10.04 -8.92 -6.20
C ALA A 212 -10.35 -7.63 -6.98
N VAL A 213 -10.71 -6.54 -6.28
CA VAL A 213 -10.90 -5.22 -6.89
C VAL A 213 -9.58 -4.71 -7.50
N HIS A 214 -8.46 -4.82 -6.79
CA HIS A 214 -7.15 -4.42 -7.30
C HIS A 214 -6.69 -5.26 -8.49
N LEU A 215 -7.02 -6.57 -8.54
CA LEU A 215 -6.75 -7.40 -9.72
C LEU A 215 -7.60 -7.01 -10.93
N ALA A 216 -8.89 -6.74 -10.72
CA ALA A 216 -9.82 -6.42 -11.80
C ALA A 216 -9.54 -5.03 -12.39
N VAL A 217 -9.31 -4.04 -11.53
CA VAL A 217 -9.26 -2.62 -11.91
C VAL A 217 -7.83 -2.05 -11.89
N GLY A 218 -6.88 -2.75 -11.27
CA GLY A 218 -5.57 -2.21 -10.92
C GLY A 218 -5.63 -1.34 -9.67
N SER A 219 -4.48 -1.04 -9.07
CA SER A 219 -4.34 -0.03 -8.01
C SER A 219 -3.31 1.04 -8.45
N PRO A 220 -3.35 2.27 -7.89
CA PRO A 220 -2.28 3.24 -8.08
C PRO A 220 -0.97 2.58 -7.69
N GLY A 221 -0.02 2.57 -8.61
CA GLY A 221 1.18 1.75 -8.50
C GLY A 221 2.16 2.20 -7.43
N GLY A 222 1.85 3.22 -6.61
CA GLY A 222 2.80 3.80 -5.65
C GLY A 222 4.10 4.25 -6.33
N TRP A 223 4.05 4.40 -7.66
CA TRP A 223 5.17 4.72 -8.52
C TRP A 223 5.19 6.24 -8.65
N PRO A 224 6.27 6.89 -8.23
CA PRO A 224 6.34 8.34 -8.28
C PRO A 224 6.26 8.81 -9.74
N THR A 225 5.46 9.84 -10.02
CA THR A 225 5.39 10.43 -11.36
C THR A 225 6.69 11.13 -11.71
N ALA A 226 7.01 11.28 -13.01
CA ALA A 226 8.19 12.03 -13.44
C ALA A 226 8.23 13.45 -12.84
N SER A 227 7.10 14.17 -12.84
CA SER A 227 7.00 15.49 -12.20
C SER A 227 7.34 15.50 -10.71
N ARG A 228 6.97 14.44 -9.98
CA ARG A 228 7.29 14.29 -8.55
C ARG A 228 8.76 13.94 -8.33
N ILE A 229 9.35 13.14 -9.21
CA ILE A 229 10.78 12.83 -9.17
C ILE A 229 11.62 14.05 -9.55
N GLN A 230 11.17 14.87 -10.49
CA GLN A 230 11.84 16.11 -10.82
C GLN A 230 11.86 17.09 -9.63
N LEU A 231 10.74 17.24 -8.90
CA LEU A 231 10.71 18.00 -7.65
C LEU A 231 11.61 17.40 -6.57
N ALA A 232 11.65 16.07 -6.47
CA ALA A 232 12.49 15.36 -5.51
C ALA A 232 14.00 15.52 -5.81
N LEU A 233 14.37 15.56 -7.08
CA LEU A 233 15.74 15.83 -7.52
C LEU A 233 16.13 17.28 -7.23
N ALA A 234 15.23 18.23 -7.50
CA ALA A 234 15.45 19.64 -7.17
C ALA A 234 15.64 19.86 -5.66
N ASP A 235 14.85 19.19 -4.80
CA ASP A 235 15.03 19.20 -3.34
C ASP A 235 16.42 18.67 -2.91
N LEU A 236 16.99 17.76 -3.70
CA LEU A 236 18.32 17.17 -3.48
C LEU A 236 19.44 17.94 -4.22
N GLY A 237 19.12 19.09 -4.83
CA GLY A 237 20.07 19.94 -5.53
C GLY A 237 20.50 19.42 -6.91
N VAL A 238 19.71 18.54 -7.53
CA VAL A 238 19.96 18.00 -8.87
C VAL A 238 18.90 18.56 -9.84
N GLU A 239 19.32 19.43 -10.75
CA GLU A 239 18.48 19.93 -11.84
C GLU A 239 18.57 18.99 -13.05
N VAL A 240 17.43 18.65 -13.67
CA VAL A 240 17.35 17.72 -14.81
C VAL A 240 16.36 18.22 -15.86
N ASP A 241 16.75 18.12 -17.14
CA ASP A 241 15.99 18.69 -18.26
C ASP A 241 15.03 17.69 -18.92
N ASP A 242 15.39 16.40 -18.99
CA ASP A 242 14.59 15.37 -19.67
C ASP A 242 14.48 14.10 -18.82
N LEU A 243 13.45 14.03 -17.96
CA LEU A 243 13.21 12.91 -17.07
C LEU A 243 12.17 11.95 -17.68
N THR A 244 12.62 10.79 -18.13
CA THR A 244 11.77 9.75 -18.72
C THR A 244 11.79 8.48 -17.87
N SER A 245 10.67 7.75 -17.83
CA SER A 245 10.60 6.46 -17.15
C SER A 245 11.28 5.40 -18.01
N ALA A 246 12.30 4.73 -17.46
CA ALA A 246 12.96 3.64 -18.16
C ALA A 246 12.01 2.42 -18.25
N SER A 247 12.04 1.71 -19.36
CA SER A 247 11.13 0.58 -19.66
C SER A 247 11.37 -0.68 -18.81
N VAL A 248 12.48 -0.74 -18.06
CA VAL A 248 12.90 -1.91 -17.29
C VAL A 248 12.56 -1.74 -15.81
N HIS A 249 11.53 -2.45 -15.35
CA HIS A 249 11.11 -2.47 -13.95
C HIS A 249 11.71 -3.70 -13.26
N ARG A 250 12.63 -3.48 -12.31
CA ARG A 250 13.13 -4.54 -11.42
C ARG A 250 12.38 -4.41 -10.08
N GLU A 251 11.92 -5.52 -9.51
CA GLU A 251 11.00 -5.57 -8.36
C GLU A 251 11.29 -4.51 -7.28
N GLY A 252 10.38 -3.55 -7.07
CA GLY A 252 10.46 -2.52 -6.02
C GLY A 252 11.32 -1.28 -6.32
N ILE A 253 11.97 -1.21 -7.49
CA ILE A 253 12.81 -0.07 -7.92
C ILE A 253 12.26 0.50 -9.22
N ALA A 254 12.00 1.80 -9.23
CA ALA A 254 11.62 2.56 -10.42
C ALA A 254 12.89 3.14 -11.02
N LEU A 255 13.12 2.95 -12.31
CA LEU A 255 14.25 3.54 -13.01
C LEU A 255 13.75 4.71 -13.83
N PHE A 256 14.35 5.88 -13.62
CA PHE A 256 14.19 7.01 -14.53
C PHE A 256 15.53 7.30 -15.18
N GLU A 257 15.47 7.63 -16.46
CA GLU A 257 16.58 8.20 -17.21
C GLU A 257 16.41 9.72 -17.18
N ALA A 258 17.47 10.41 -16.79
CA ALA A 258 17.50 11.87 -16.76
C ALA A 258 18.77 12.36 -17.47
N THR A 259 18.81 13.63 -17.83
CA THR A 259 20.03 14.28 -18.32
C THR A 259 20.26 15.56 -17.52
N ASP A 260 21.50 15.79 -17.12
CA ASP A 260 21.99 17.04 -16.52
C ASP A 260 23.12 17.64 -17.38
N ASP A 261 23.66 18.79 -16.96
CA ASP A 261 24.82 19.44 -17.61
C ASP A 261 26.05 18.53 -17.77
N GLY A 262 26.16 17.49 -16.93
CA GLY A 262 27.25 16.52 -16.96
C GLY A 262 26.98 15.28 -17.80
N GLY A 263 25.80 15.16 -18.43
CA GLY A 263 25.40 14.06 -19.31
C GLY A 263 24.30 13.16 -18.73
N PRO A 264 24.19 11.90 -19.17
CA PRO A 264 23.09 11.02 -18.78
C PRO A 264 23.18 10.61 -17.30
N LEU A 265 22.02 10.50 -16.66
CA LEU A 265 21.81 10.07 -15.29
C LEU A 265 20.81 8.92 -15.25
N LEU A 266 21.04 7.98 -14.34
CA LEU A 266 20.09 6.94 -13.99
C LEU A 266 19.61 7.19 -12.55
N VAL A 267 18.32 7.43 -12.39
CA VAL A 267 17.69 7.67 -11.10
C VAL A 267 16.98 6.40 -10.65
N LYS A 268 17.51 5.76 -9.62
CA LYS A 268 16.89 4.61 -8.97
C LYS A 268 16.00 5.10 -7.83
N VAL A 269 14.70 4.97 -8.00
CA VAL A 269 13.73 5.33 -6.96
C VAL A 269 13.19 4.10 -6.27
N TYR A 270 13.45 4.01 -4.98
CA TYR A 270 12.91 2.95 -4.14
C TYR A 270 11.47 3.30 -3.74
N GLY A 271 10.54 2.55 -4.35
CA GLY A 271 9.10 2.83 -4.31
C GLY A 271 8.51 2.83 -2.90
N ARG A 272 7.39 3.55 -2.73
CA ARG A 272 6.76 3.75 -1.43
C ARG A 272 6.06 2.49 -0.88
N ASP A 273 5.65 1.58 -1.76
CA ASP A 273 4.67 0.53 -1.46
C ASP A 273 5.12 -0.89 -1.84
N ALA A 274 6.41 -1.20 -1.74
CA ALA A 274 6.89 -2.59 -1.69
C ALA A 274 6.56 -3.28 -0.33
N GLY A 275 5.88 -2.58 0.58
CA GLY A 275 5.69 -2.97 1.97
C GLY A 275 4.73 -4.14 2.19
N ASP A 276 3.67 -4.28 1.40
CA ASP A 276 2.62 -5.27 1.72
C ASP A 276 3.07 -6.72 1.46
N ALA A 277 3.97 -6.93 0.50
CA ALA A 277 4.64 -8.22 0.29
C ALA A 277 5.69 -8.52 1.38
N GLN A 278 6.33 -7.49 1.94
CA GLN A 278 7.37 -7.65 2.96
C GLN A 278 6.82 -7.99 4.34
N TYR A 279 5.60 -7.57 4.70
CA TYR A 279 5.00 -7.95 5.99
C TYR A 279 4.65 -9.44 6.06
N LEU A 280 4.06 -10.01 5.01
CA LEU A 280 3.77 -11.44 4.96
C LEU A 280 5.07 -12.26 4.82
N ALA A 281 6.02 -11.82 3.99
CA ALA A 281 7.31 -12.47 3.85
C ALA A 281 8.15 -12.41 5.14
N SER A 282 8.10 -11.31 5.89
CA SER A 282 8.80 -11.17 7.17
C SER A 282 8.11 -11.94 8.30
N LEU A 283 6.78 -11.98 8.33
CA LEU A 283 6.02 -12.81 9.27
C LEU A 283 6.24 -14.31 9.00
N TRP A 284 6.21 -14.73 7.74
CA TRP A 284 6.49 -16.10 7.32
C TRP A 284 7.93 -16.54 7.66
N ARG A 285 8.93 -15.69 7.39
CA ARG A 285 10.32 -15.98 7.77
C ARG A 285 10.52 -16.03 9.29
N ARG A 286 9.82 -15.20 10.06
CA ARG A 286 9.85 -15.22 11.53
C ARG A 286 9.23 -16.50 12.11
N LEU A 287 8.16 -16.99 11.49
CA LEU A 287 7.50 -18.21 11.94
C LEU A 287 8.32 -19.46 11.60
N TRP A 288 9.05 -19.47 10.47
CA TRP A 288 9.76 -20.65 10.00
C TRP A 288 11.25 -20.71 10.38
N TYR A 289 11.93 -19.57 10.54
CA TYR A 289 13.36 -19.51 10.88
C TYR A 289 13.58 -19.00 12.31
N ARG A 290 13.44 -19.87 13.31
CA ARG A 290 13.97 -19.62 14.66
C ARG A 290 15.50 -19.66 14.62
N GLY A 291 16.13 -18.48 14.61
CA GLY A 291 17.59 -18.36 14.66
C GLY A 291 18.20 -17.27 13.78
N ALA A 292 17.41 -16.54 12.98
CA ALA A 292 17.93 -15.37 12.29
C ALA A 292 18.19 -14.25 13.30
N GLU A 293 19.46 -14.03 13.64
CA GLU A 293 19.92 -12.78 14.24
C GLU A 293 19.32 -11.61 13.44
N ARG A 294 18.76 -10.63 14.15
CA ARG A 294 18.00 -9.52 13.57
C ARG A 294 18.67 -8.97 12.30
N PRO A 295 18.00 -9.00 11.13
CA PRO A 295 18.05 -7.89 10.23
C PRO A 295 16.86 -7.02 10.62
N THR A 296 17.12 -5.88 11.26
CA THR A 296 16.15 -4.77 11.23
C THR A 296 15.69 -4.64 9.78
N ALA A 297 14.38 -4.61 9.55
CA ALA A 297 13.85 -4.34 8.22
C ALA A 297 14.48 -3.03 7.75
N GLN A 298 15.46 -3.12 6.86
CA GLN A 298 16.30 -1.99 6.49
C GLN A 298 15.38 -0.92 5.94
N SER A 299 15.40 0.27 6.54
CA SER A 299 14.53 1.35 6.06
C SER A 299 14.92 1.68 4.61
N ARG A 300 13.98 2.16 3.79
CA ARG A 300 14.31 2.49 2.37
C ARG A 300 15.42 3.53 2.26
N ILE A 301 15.51 4.41 3.25
CA ILE A 301 16.62 5.37 3.38
C ILE A 301 17.91 4.62 3.66
N GLU A 302 17.93 3.66 4.59
CA GLU A 302 19.10 2.81 4.81
C GLU A 302 19.50 1.97 3.59
N LEU A 303 18.55 1.55 2.74
CA LEU A 303 18.86 0.84 1.47
C LEU A 303 19.54 1.78 0.47
N VAL A 304 19.00 2.99 0.32
CA VAL A 304 19.56 4.06 -0.55
C VAL A 304 20.93 4.49 -0.05
N GLU A 305 21.08 4.71 1.25
CA GLU A 305 22.35 5.04 1.89
C GLU A 305 23.35 3.89 1.77
N HIS A 306 22.92 2.64 1.96
CA HIS A 306 23.80 1.48 1.82
C HIS A 306 24.26 1.29 0.38
N GLU A 307 23.36 1.37 -0.62
CA GLU A 307 23.75 1.30 -2.03
C GLU A 307 24.69 2.45 -2.40
N GLY A 308 24.35 3.69 -2.02
CA GLY A 308 25.20 4.86 -2.26
C GLY A 308 26.57 4.72 -1.62
N LEU A 309 26.64 4.36 -0.33
CA LEU A 309 27.88 4.20 0.42
C LEU A 309 28.73 3.05 -0.11
N VAL A 310 28.15 1.88 -0.38
CA VAL A 310 28.87 0.73 -0.94
C VAL A 310 29.42 1.04 -2.32
N THR A 311 28.64 1.75 -3.15
CA THR A 311 29.09 2.16 -4.48
C THR A 311 30.24 3.16 -4.39
N LEU A 312 30.16 4.16 -3.50
CA LEU A 312 31.25 5.12 -3.22
C LEU A 312 32.52 4.44 -2.68
N LEU A 313 32.38 3.44 -1.80
CA LEU A 313 33.50 2.66 -1.27
C LEU A 313 34.15 1.80 -2.37
N ALA A 314 33.35 1.19 -3.24
CA ALA A 314 33.84 0.41 -4.37
C ALA A 314 34.59 1.30 -5.38
N GLU A 315 34.05 2.49 -5.67
CA GLU A 315 34.71 3.49 -6.52
C GLU A 315 36.06 3.91 -5.93
N ARG A 316 36.11 4.24 -4.63
CA ARG A 316 37.35 4.58 -3.92
C ARG A 316 38.38 3.45 -3.91
N ALA A 317 37.93 2.21 -3.95
CA ALA A 317 38.79 1.03 -4.06
C ALA A 317 39.27 0.78 -5.51
N GLY A 318 38.89 1.61 -6.48
CA GLY A 318 39.28 1.51 -7.89
C GLY A 318 38.41 0.54 -8.70
N ALA A 319 37.28 0.08 -8.18
CA ALA A 319 36.35 -0.76 -8.93
C ALA A 319 35.63 0.06 -10.00
N ARG A 320 35.31 -0.57 -11.15
CA ARG A 320 34.48 0.04 -12.19
C ARG A 320 33.02 -0.02 -11.78
N VAL A 321 32.53 1.04 -11.15
CA VAL A 321 31.12 1.20 -10.74
C VAL A 321 30.55 2.52 -11.25
N PRO A 322 29.21 2.64 -11.40
CA PRO A 322 28.56 3.92 -11.70
C PRO A 322 28.91 4.98 -10.67
N LEU A 323 29.14 6.22 -11.11
CA LEU A 323 29.45 7.34 -10.22
C LEU A 323 28.19 7.74 -9.46
N VAL A 324 28.22 7.80 -8.14
CA VAL A 324 27.08 8.27 -7.33
C VAL A 324 27.07 9.79 -7.34
N VAL A 325 25.99 10.39 -7.86
CA VAL A 325 25.79 11.85 -7.88
C VAL A 325 25.15 12.30 -6.56
N THR A 326 24.06 11.65 -6.17
CA THR A 326 23.41 11.89 -4.88
C THR A 326 22.64 10.65 -4.42
N ALA A 327 22.44 10.52 -3.11
CA ALA A 327 21.62 9.49 -2.52
C ALA A 327 20.92 10.08 -1.29
N GLY A 328 19.59 9.97 -1.21
CA GLY A 328 18.85 10.56 -0.10
C GLY A 328 17.34 10.40 -0.17
N GLY A 329 16.69 10.87 0.89
CA GLY A 329 15.24 11.03 0.93
C GLY A 329 14.82 12.42 0.43
N ALA A 330 13.80 12.48 -0.42
CA ALA A 330 13.22 13.75 -0.89
C ALA A 330 11.91 14.08 -0.18
N GLY A 331 11.52 15.37 -0.13
CA GLY A 331 10.56 15.99 0.81
C GLY A 331 9.17 15.36 0.94
N GLN A 332 8.78 14.47 0.02
CA GLN A 332 7.52 13.73 0.08
C GLN A 332 7.65 12.32 0.68
N GLY A 333 8.85 11.80 0.96
CA GLY A 333 9.12 10.48 1.54
C GLY A 333 9.57 9.39 0.55
N ASP A 334 10.05 9.78 -0.63
CA ASP A 334 10.70 8.89 -1.60
C ASP A 334 12.19 8.83 -1.32
N ALA A 335 12.81 7.66 -1.52
CA ALA A 335 14.24 7.47 -1.32
C ALA A 335 14.85 7.12 -2.68
N LEU A 336 15.88 7.84 -3.08
CA LEU A 336 16.45 7.72 -4.42
C LEU A 336 17.97 7.75 -4.41
N VAL A 337 18.57 6.98 -5.31
CA VAL A 337 20.00 7.02 -5.65
C VAL A 337 20.10 7.49 -7.10
N VAL A 338 20.86 8.55 -7.33
CA VAL A 338 21.19 9.05 -8.66
C VAL A 338 22.61 8.62 -8.99
N VAL A 339 22.78 7.92 -10.11
CA VAL A 339 24.09 7.49 -10.58
C VAL A 339 24.33 7.94 -12.02
N ARG A 340 25.59 8.20 -12.36
CA ARG A 340 26.04 8.35 -13.74
C ARG A 340 26.48 6.97 -14.25
N PRO A 341 25.81 6.39 -15.27
CA PRO A 341 26.16 5.07 -15.80
C PRO A 341 27.57 5.05 -16.41
N LEU A 342 28.18 3.87 -16.44
CA LEU A 342 29.48 3.64 -17.08
C LEU A 342 29.28 3.51 -18.60
N GLY A 343 29.74 4.52 -19.35
CA GLY A 343 29.80 4.51 -20.82
C GLY A 343 28.62 5.21 -21.52
N ASP A 344 28.83 5.57 -22.78
CA ASP A 344 27.81 6.19 -23.64
C ASP A 344 26.62 5.26 -23.85
N ALA A 345 25.42 5.85 -23.90
CA ALA A 345 24.19 5.13 -24.23
C ALA A 345 24.40 4.30 -25.50
N VAL A 346 24.07 3.01 -25.43
CA VAL A 346 24.05 2.16 -26.62
C VAL A 346 22.98 2.73 -27.54
N GLN A 347 23.41 3.49 -28.56
CA GLN A 347 22.57 3.78 -29.70
C GLN A 347 22.11 2.43 -30.23
N ALA A 348 20.81 2.18 -30.19
CA ALA A 348 20.21 1.04 -30.85
C ALA A 348 20.46 1.21 -32.36
N THR A 349 21.62 0.78 -32.83
CA THR A 349 21.90 0.68 -34.26
C THR A 349 20.90 -0.33 -34.78
N GLY A 350 19.91 0.15 -35.53
CA GLY A 350 18.95 -0.64 -36.29
C GLY A 350 19.66 -1.44 -37.39
N GLY A 351 20.48 -2.40 -36.98
CA GLY A 351 21.06 -3.41 -37.84
C GLY A 351 20.04 -4.52 -38.01
N THR A 352 19.23 -4.41 -39.05
CA THR A 352 18.43 -5.50 -39.58
C THR A 352 19.34 -6.71 -39.79
N LEU A 353 19.22 -7.74 -38.95
CA LEU A 353 19.82 -9.04 -39.22
C LEU A 353 19.00 -9.70 -40.33
N THR A 354 19.25 -9.31 -41.59
CA THR A 354 18.89 -10.13 -42.74
C THR A 354 19.85 -11.31 -42.76
N GLY A 355 19.42 -12.41 -42.15
CA GLY A 355 20.03 -13.71 -42.35
C GLY A 355 19.73 -14.20 -43.77
N THR A 356 20.69 -14.02 -44.66
CA THR A 356 20.82 -14.83 -45.89
C THR A 356 22.26 -15.29 -45.95
N ASP A 357 22.51 -16.53 -45.56
CA ASP A 357 23.54 -17.33 -46.22
C ASP A 357 23.23 -18.81 -46.03
N GLU A 358 22.49 -19.35 -47.01
CA GLU A 358 22.41 -20.78 -47.27
C GLU A 358 23.25 -21.05 -48.52
N ALA A 359 24.21 -21.97 -48.37
CA ALA A 359 24.88 -22.78 -49.38
C ALA A 359 26.00 -22.17 -50.27
N ALA A 360 27.24 -22.51 -49.93
CA ALA A 360 28.18 -23.31 -50.74
C ALA A 360 29.38 -23.64 -49.84
N VAL A 361 29.90 -24.86 -49.76
CA VAL A 361 30.82 -25.44 -50.75
C VAL A 361 30.88 -26.95 -50.52
N SER A 362 31.01 -27.65 -51.65
CA SER A 362 31.35 -29.07 -51.87
C SER A 362 32.32 -29.71 -50.88
#